data_AF-A0A496ZP01-F1
#
_entry.id   AF-A0A496ZP01-F1
#
_cell.length_a   1.000
_cell.length_b   1.000
_cell.length_c   1.000
_cell.angle_alpha   90.00
_cell.angle_beta   90.00
_cell.angle_gamma   90.00
#
_symmetry.space_group_name_H-M   'P 1'
#
loop_
_entity.id
_entity.type
_entity.pdbx_description
1 polymer ?
#
loop_
_entity_poly.entity_id
_entity_poly.type
_entity_poly.pdbx_seq_one_letter_code
_entity_poly.pdbx_strand_id
1 'polypeptide(L)'
;MFGYKLVKFENPFVKNNGKNRYIRIADIEKTILDYFYINAGINTEKKILQVRIDADVFKSDVNLDRLYKYLNDFRNKALEKRISKLIKIVSQ
;
A
#
# COMPACT_ATOMS: atom_id res chain seq x y z
N MET A 1 -1.14 -15.20 0.64
CA MET A 1 -2.18 -14.49 1.44
C MET A 1 -2.34 -13.10 0.86
N PHE A 2 -3.53 -12.51 0.93
CA PHE A 2 -3.86 -11.20 0.34
C PHE A 2 -2.90 -10.08 0.79
N GLY A 3 -1.87 -9.80 -0.02
CA GLY A 3 -1.00 -8.62 0.15
C GLY A 3 -0.14 -8.56 1.41
N TYR A 4 0.23 -9.68 2.03
CA TYR A 4 1.17 -9.70 3.16
C TYR A 4 2.36 -10.63 2.91
N LYS A 5 3.56 -10.15 3.22
CA LYS A 5 4.81 -10.91 3.25
C LYS A 5 5.25 -11.21 4.69
N LEU A 6 5.86 -12.37 4.88
CA LEU A 6 6.53 -12.72 6.14
C LEU A 6 7.94 -12.14 6.10
N VAL A 7 8.27 -11.29 7.07
CA VAL A 7 9.59 -10.67 7.20
C VAL A 7 10.20 -11.12 8.51
N LYS A 8 11.47 -11.53 8.47
CA LYS A 8 12.23 -11.84 9.68
C LYS A 8 12.35 -10.56 10.50
N PHE A 9 11.96 -10.61 11.76
CA PHE A 9 12.02 -9.50 12.68
C PHE A 9 12.94 -9.83 13.84
N GLU A 10 13.99 -9.03 14.00
CA GLU A 10 14.89 -9.09 15.13
C GLU A 10 14.45 -8.00 16.12
N ASN A 11 14.04 -8.41 17.32
CA ASN A 11 13.55 -7.48 18.32
C ASN A 11 14.76 -6.86 19.06
N PRO A 12 15.04 -5.56 18.91
CA PRO A 12 16.21 -4.92 19.53
C PRO A 12 16.07 -4.77 21.05
N PHE A 13 14.88 -4.96 21.61
CA PHE A 13 14.56 -4.79 23.04
C PHE A 13 14.55 -6.10 23.82
N VAL A 14 14.71 -7.26 23.18
CA VAL A 14 14.72 -8.57 23.84
C VAL A 14 16.06 -9.24 23.58
N LYS A 15 16.70 -9.75 24.66
CA LYS A 15 17.93 -10.52 24.54
C LYS A 15 17.72 -11.66 23.52
N ASN A 16 18.69 -11.84 22.63
CA ASN A 16 18.56 -12.79 21.52
C ASN A 16 18.44 -14.22 22.06
N ASN A 17 17.23 -14.77 22.11
CA ASN A 17 16.95 -16.12 22.62
C ASN A 17 17.19 -17.23 21.57
N GLY A 18 17.93 -16.94 20.49
CA GLY A 18 18.19 -17.87 19.38
C GLY A 18 16.97 -18.23 18.51
N LYS A 19 15.79 -17.67 18.79
CA LYS A 19 14.55 -17.93 18.04
C LYS A 19 14.30 -16.84 17.00
N ASN A 20 14.21 -17.24 15.73
CA ASN A 20 13.75 -16.36 14.66
C ASN A 20 12.27 -16.00 14.87
N ARG A 21 11.96 -14.70 14.87
CA ARG A 21 10.59 -14.20 14.85
C ARG A 21 10.28 -13.68 13.46
N TYR A 22 9.03 -13.85 13.04
CA TYR A 22 8.53 -13.34 11.77
C TYR A 22 7.30 -12.49 12.03
N ILE A 23 7.19 -11.39 11.29
CA ILE A 23 6.01 -10.54 11.28
C ILE A 23 5.41 -10.52 9.88
N ARG A 24 4.11 -10.27 9.81
CA ARG A 24 3.39 -10.10 8.55
C ARG A 24 3.35 -8.61 8.25
N ILE A 25 3.98 -8.20 7.16
CA ILE A 25 3.98 -6.82 6.70
C ILE A 25 3.18 -6.77 5.39
N ALA A 26 2.32 -5.76 5.26
CA ALA A 26 1.59 -5.54 4.02
C ALA A 26 2.57 -5.16 2.89
N ASP A 27 2.36 -5.69 1.70
CA ASP A 27 3.08 -5.23 0.51
C ASP A 27 2.66 -3.79 0.16
N ILE A 28 3.47 -3.10 -0.63
CA ILE A 28 3.24 -1.68 -0.96
C ILE A 28 1.89 -1.47 -1.64
N GLU A 29 1.47 -2.37 -2.53
CA GLU A 29 0.18 -2.29 -3.22
C GLU A 29 -0.98 -2.39 -2.25
N LYS A 30 -0.91 -3.35 -1.32
CA LYS A 30 -1.92 -3.54 -0.27
C LYS A 30 -1.98 -2.33 0.66
N THR A 31 -0.82 -1.78 1.02
CA THR A 31 -0.69 -0.61 1.88
C THR A 31 -1.36 0.61 1.27
N ILE A 32 -1.15 0.86 -0.04
CA ILE A 32 -1.83 1.93 -0.78
C ILE A 32 -3.35 1.74 -0.74
N LEU A 33 -3.83 0.53 -1.06
CA LEU A 33 -5.26 0.24 -1.08
C LEU A 33 -5.92 0.41 0.29
N ASP A 34 -5.29 -0.12 1.35
CA ASP A 34 -5.79 0.01 2.72
C ASP A 34 -5.91 1.46 3.16
N TYR A 35 -4.87 2.26 2.88
CA TYR A 35 -4.86 3.67 3.23
C TYR A 35 -6.02 4.42 2.56
N PHE A 36 -6.24 4.22 1.26
CA PHE A 36 -7.32 4.86 0.51
C PHE A 36 -8.72 4.26 0.75
N TYR A 37 -8.78 3.04 1.28
CA TYR A 37 -10.02 2.42 1.73
C TYR A 37 -10.48 3.03 3.05
N ILE A 38 -9.57 3.11 4.04
CA ILE A 38 -9.84 3.68 5.37
C ILE A 38 -10.11 5.19 5.26
N ASN A 39 -9.31 5.91 4.46
CA ASN A 39 -9.41 7.37 4.32
C ASN A 39 -10.28 7.77 3.10
N ALA A 40 -11.54 7.32 3.09
CA ALA A 40 -12.47 7.58 1.98
C ALA A 40 -12.68 9.08 1.65
N GLY A 41 -12.37 9.98 2.58
CA GLY A 41 -12.40 11.43 2.40
C GLY A 41 -11.33 11.98 1.45
N ILE A 42 -10.30 11.20 1.10
CA ILE A 42 -9.24 11.56 0.14
C ILE A 42 -9.74 11.26 -1.28
N ASN A 43 -10.69 12.07 -1.76
CA ASN A 43 -11.45 11.80 -2.99
C ASN A 43 -11.28 12.84 -4.11
N THR A 44 -10.52 13.92 -3.86
CA THR A 44 -10.18 14.96 -4.83
C THR A 44 -8.69 14.99 -5.09
N GLU A 45 -8.29 15.48 -6.25
CA GLU A 45 -6.88 15.59 -6.66
C GLU A 45 -6.05 16.39 -5.64
N LYS A 46 -6.56 17.54 -5.19
CA LYS A 46 -5.95 18.36 -4.13
C LYS A 46 -5.68 17.57 -2.85
N LYS A 47 -6.62 16.73 -2.41
CA LYS A 47 -6.44 15.90 -1.21
C LYS A 47 -5.46 14.75 -1.43
N ILE A 48 -5.47 14.16 -2.63
CA ILE A 48 -4.53 13.10 -2.99
C ILE A 48 -3.09 13.64 -3.01
N LEU A 49 -2.88 14.84 -3.57
CA LEU A 49 -1.57 15.52 -3.54
C LEU A 49 -1.05 15.77 -2.11
N GLN A 50 -1.96 16.02 -1.16
CA GLN A 50 -1.60 16.19 0.25
C GLN A 50 -1.14 14.91 0.95
N VAL A 51 -1.39 13.73 0.36
CA VAL A 51 -0.82 12.46 0.84
C VAL A 51 0.70 12.43 0.64
N ARG A 52 1.22 13.23 -0.30
CA ARG A 52 2.66 13.35 -0.60
C ARG A 52 3.30 11.98 -0.87
N ILE A 53 2.64 11.19 -1.72
CA ILE A 53 3.24 9.95 -2.24
C ILE A 53 4.44 10.34 -3.10
N ASP A 54 5.59 9.75 -2.78
CA ASP A 54 6.79 9.86 -3.58
C ASP A 54 6.58 9.16 -4.93
N ALA A 55 6.63 9.91 -6.02
CA ALA A 55 6.35 9.41 -7.35
C ALA A 55 7.47 8.48 -7.86
N ASP A 56 8.72 8.71 -7.46
CA ASP A 56 9.84 7.88 -7.89
C ASP A 56 9.77 6.51 -7.21
N VAL A 57 9.50 6.49 -5.90
CA VAL A 57 9.25 5.24 -5.16
C VAL A 57 8.02 4.52 -5.69
N PHE A 58 6.94 5.25 -6.01
CA PHE A 58 5.76 4.64 -6.60
C PHE A 58 6.10 3.96 -7.94
N LYS A 59 6.81 4.66 -8.82
CA LYS A 59 7.20 4.13 -10.15
C LYS A 59 8.16 2.94 -10.06
N SER A 60 9.07 2.92 -9.08
CA SER A 60 10.07 1.85 -8.93
C SER A 60 9.52 0.60 -8.23
N ASP A 61 8.72 0.78 -7.17
CA ASP A 61 8.43 -0.29 -6.21
C ASP A 61 7.01 -0.86 -6.36
N VAL A 62 6.06 -0.10 -6.94
CA VAL A 62 4.67 -0.54 -7.08
C VAL A 62 4.50 -1.37 -8.34
N ASN A 63 4.06 -2.62 -8.17
CA ASN A 63 3.63 -3.45 -9.29
C ASN A 63 2.16 -3.17 -9.63
N LEU A 64 1.90 -2.50 -10.75
CA LEU A 64 0.56 -2.10 -11.16
C LEU A 64 -0.40 -3.29 -11.38
N ASP A 65 0.07 -4.40 -11.95
CA ASP A 65 -0.78 -5.59 -12.15
C ASP A 65 -1.26 -6.17 -10.82
N ARG A 66 -0.37 -6.21 -9.83
CA ARG A 66 -0.68 -6.67 -8.47
C ARG A 66 -1.61 -5.69 -7.76
N LEU A 67 -1.40 -4.39 -7.93
CA LEU A 67 -2.28 -3.34 -7.40
C LEU A 67 -3.69 -3.49 -7.95
N TYR A 68 -3.85 -3.66 -9.26
CA TYR A 68 -5.17 -3.84 -9.89
C TYR A 68 -5.84 -5.15 -9.48
N LYS A 69 -5.07 -6.24 -9.36
CA LYS A 69 -5.57 -7.51 -8.84
C LYS A 69 -6.14 -7.33 -7.43
N TYR A 70 -5.37 -6.73 -6.52
CA TYR A 70 -5.83 -6.50 -5.16
C TYR A 70 -7.02 -5.54 -5.12
N LEU A 71 -7.02 -4.48 -5.93
CA LEU A 71 -8.13 -3.53 -6.03
C LEU A 71 -9.44 -4.20 -6.45
N ASN A 72 -9.38 -5.13 -7.41
CA ASN A 72 -10.57 -5.87 -7.85
C ASN A 72 -11.17 -6.74 -6.72
N ASP A 73 -10.33 -7.28 -5.84
CA ASP A 73 -10.79 -8.07 -4.69
C ASP A 73 -11.59 -7.24 -3.67
N PHE A 74 -11.38 -5.91 -3.59
CA PHE A 74 -12.17 -5.00 -2.75
C PHE A 74 -13.60 -4.78 -3.26
N ARG A 75 -13.85 -5.00 -4.56
CA ARG A 75 -15.16 -4.77 -5.22
C ARG A 75 -15.80 -3.41 -4.90
N ASN A 76 -14.97 -2.35 -4.86
CA ASN A 76 -15.39 -1.02 -4.42
C ASN A 76 -15.10 0.04 -5.49
N LYS A 77 -16.12 0.41 -6.26
CA LYS A 77 -16.03 1.41 -7.34
C LYS A 77 -15.56 2.78 -6.87
N ALA A 78 -15.85 3.16 -5.63
CA ALA A 78 -15.41 4.45 -5.09
C ALA A 78 -13.90 4.44 -4.79
N LEU A 79 -13.38 3.32 -4.28
CA LEU A 79 -11.95 3.09 -4.11
C LEU A 79 -11.25 3.05 -5.47
N GLU A 80 -11.79 2.33 -6.45
CA GLU A 80 -11.25 2.29 -7.82
C GLU A 80 -11.05 3.69 -8.39
N LYS A 81 -12.07 4.55 -8.29
CA LYS A 81 -11.98 5.95 -8.72
C LYS A 81 -10.86 6.73 -8.01
N ARG A 82 -10.62 6.48 -6.73
CA ARG A 82 -9.53 7.13 -5.98
C ARG A 82 -8.17 6.65 -6.45
N ILE A 83 -8.01 5.34 -6.64
CA ILE A 83 -6.75 4.75 -7.11
C ILE A 83 -6.43 5.19 -8.54
N SER A 84 -7.42 5.26 -9.44
CA SER A 84 -7.19 5.80 -10.79
C SER A 84 -6.71 7.25 -10.77
N LYS A 85 -7.24 8.08 -9.87
CA LYS A 85 -6.75 9.47 -9.70
C LYS A 85 -5.33 9.49 -9.15
N LEU A 86 -5.02 8.67 -8.16
CA LEU A 86 -3.66 8.55 -7.62
C LEU A 86 -2.67 8.20 -8.73
N ILE A 87 -2.95 7.15 -9.51
CA ILE A 87 -2.08 6.69 -10.61
C ILE A 87 -1.86 7.83 -11.60
N LYS A 88 -2.90 8.59 -11.96
CA LYS A 88 -2.77 9.74 -12.85
C LYS A 88 -1.81 10.80 -12.28
N ILE A 89 -1.92 11.11 -10.99
CA ILE A 89 -1.08 12.13 -10.32
C ILE A 89 0.38 11.70 -10.28
N VAL A 90 0.66 10.44 -9.94
CA VAL A 90 2.04 9.95 -9.80
C VAL A 90 2.67 9.57 -11.14
N SER A 91 1.89 9.36 -12.20
CA SER A 91 2.41 9.02 -13.54
C SER A 91 2.70 10.25 -14.41
N GLN A 92 2.28 11.44 -13.96
CA GLN A 92 2.75 12.71 -14.53
C GLN A 92 4.24 12.93 -14.20
#